data_AF-A0A8H4HHI5-F1
#
_entry.id   AF-A0A8H4HHI5-F1
#
_cell.length_a   1.000
_cell.length_b   1.000
_cell.length_c   1.000
_cell.angle_alpha   90.00
_cell.angle_beta   90.00
_cell.angle_gamma   90.00
#
_symmetry.space_group_name_H-M   'P 1'
#
loop_
_entity.id
_entity.type
_entity.pdbx_description
1 polymer ?
#
loop_
_entity_poly.entity_id
_entity_poly.type
_entity_poly.pdbx_seq_one_letter_code
_entity_poly.pdbx_strand_id
1 'polypeptide(L)'
;MSFLARLMGSPATNSRESSDKLDTSDDIYSTDVDFGLKVFSNPSNPTVEYVSRGPFSNLPPTQVNKNASIVFVHGLTGNREKTWTHQNGTLWPRDLLGPDFPTARILTFGYDADVVKIWGPASSNQILDNGKTLAFALLDCRVDSPTRPIIFAAHSLGGIVCESALLLSEKRETLQSVFASTYGVIFMGTPHHGSSLARWGHTVARYMGTFRSMNADLVGSLRLGNSELGQIAEDFQHLIRREDVRMMVFCFYETLPIHGVGKIVEQFSAVLSAYDNLPLDADHRSMTKFTGRTDPGYRKVHGLLRRWLRDCASGSNAALKQEGLDMSNRYISKTREPRGGMVFSGSITGRNVVTGLTGENINLTFR
;
A
#
# COMPACT_ATOMS: atom_id res chain seq x y z
N MET A 1 -10.69 -81.41 40.08
CA MET A 1 -9.79 -80.24 40.15
C MET A 1 -10.67 -79.01 39.92
N SER A 2 -11.39 -78.48 40.93
CA SER A 2 -10.96 -77.44 41.90
C SER A 2 -10.60 -76.12 41.20
N PHE A 3 -11.09 -74.91 41.49
CA PHE A 3 -12.07 -74.33 42.42
C PHE A 3 -12.17 -72.82 42.03
N LEU A 4 -13.39 -72.25 42.01
CA LEU A 4 -13.80 -70.93 42.53
C LEU A 4 -12.75 -69.82 42.88
N ALA A 5 -13.02 -68.56 42.50
CA ALA A 5 -13.23 -67.45 43.47
C ALA A 5 -13.56 -66.08 42.82
N ARG A 6 -14.65 -65.47 43.32
CA ARG A 6 -14.98 -64.03 43.35
C ARG A 6 -13.98 -63.27 44.23
N LEU A 7 -13.78 -61.96 44.01
CA LEU A 7 -14.03 -60.91 45.02
C LEU A 7 -13.82 -59.48 44.49
N MET A 8 -14.60 -58.57 45.05
CA MET A 8 -14.67 -57.12 44.79
C MET A 8 -13.51 -56.36 45.46
N GLY A 9 -13.14 -55.21 44.90
CA GLY A 9 -12.28 -54.20 45.55
C GLY A 9 -12.43 -52.83 44.86
N SER A 10 -12.72 -51.79 45.65
CA SER A 10 -13.15 -50.44 45.25
C SER A 10 -11.95 -49.45 45.07
N PRO A 11 -12.12 -48.12 44.91
CA PRO A 11 -11.46 -47.32 43.87
C PRO A 11 -10.28 -46.46 44.38
N ALA A 12 -9.33 -46.09 43.51
CA ALA A 12 -8.47 -44.90 43.72
C ALA A 12 -7.64 -44.51 42.47
N THR A 13 -7.82 -43.25 42.06
CA THR A 13 -6.80 -42.24 41.70
C THR A 13 -5.68 -42.54 40.70
N ASN A 14 -5.79 -41.87 39.54
CA ASN A 14 -4.87 -40.85 39.02
C ASN A 14 -3.40 -41.24 38.69
N SER A 15 -3.07 -41.34 37.39
CA SER A 15 -1.85 -40.75 36.79
C SER A 15 -1.81 -40.97 35.28
N ARG A 16 -1.58 -39.86 34.53
CA ARG A 16 -0.72 -39.67 33.33
C ARG A 16 -0.32 -40.93 32.53
N GLU A 17 -0.33 -41.01 31.21
CA GLU A 17 -0.09 -40.05 30.12
C GLU A 17 -0.18 -40.91 28.84
N SER A 18 -0.86 -40.45 27.79
CA SER A 18 -0.41 -40.69 26.40
C SER A 18 -1.29 -39.85 25.47
N SER A 19 -0.72 -38.73 25.07
CA SER A 19 -1.18 -37.85 24.01
C SER A 19 -1.25 -38.61 22.67
N ASP A 20 -2.45 -38.78 22.16
CA ASP A 20 -2.72 -38.90 20.72
C ASP A 20 -4.18 -38.48 20.49
N LYS A 21 -4.37 -37.21 20.14
CA LYS A 21 -5.57 -36.79 19.42
C LYS A 21 -5.14 -35.90 18.27
N LEU A 22 -5.38 -36.46 17.08
CA LEU A 22 -5.35 -35.83 15.78
C LEU A 22 -6.00 -34.44 15.86
N ASP A 23 -5.20 -33.46 15.44
CA ASP A 23 -5.66 -32.13 15.06
C ASP A 23 -6.29 -32.23 13.66
N THR A 24 -7.60 -32.41 13.62
CA THR A 24 -8.39 -32.29 12.39
C THR A 24 -9.08 -30.94 12.36
N SER A 25 -8.46 -30.03 11.62
CA SER A 25 -9.11 -29.23 10.57
C SER A 25 -10.51 -28.70 10.86
N ASP A 26 -10.63 -27.51 11.44
CA ASP A 26 -11.88 -26.73 11.41
C ASP A 26 -11.64 -25.20 11.58
N ASP A 27 -10.65 -24.61 10.89
CA ASP A 27 -10.35 -23.17 11.02
C ASP A 27 -10.06 -22.46 9.67
N ILE A 28 -10.78 -22.78 8.59
CA ILE A 28 -10.57 -22.11 7.28
C ILE A 28 -11.86 -21.53 6.69
N TYR A 29 -12.77 -21.00 7.51
CA TYR A 29 -13.76 -19.99 7.04
C TYR A 29 -14.18 -19.07 8.19
N SER A 30 -13.30 -18.16 8.63
CA SER A 30 -13.81 -16.94 9.29
C SER A 30 -14.41 -16.06 8.19
N THR A 31 -15.74 -16.00 8.19
CA THR A 31 -16.60 -15.18 7.31
C THR A 31 -16.54 -13.69 7.64
N ASP A 32 -15.65 -13.26 8.54
CA ASP A 32 -15.55 -11.86 8.97
C ASP A 32 -14.69 -11.06 7.98
N VAL A 33 -15.26 -10.74 6.82
CA VAL A 33 -14.77 -9.62 6.03
C VAL A 33 -15.17 -8.35 6.76
N ASP A 34 -14.24 -7.89 7.56
CA ASP A 34 -14.45 -6.86 8.54
C ASP A 34 -14.31 -5.49 7.83
N PHE A 35 -15.42 -4.96 7.32
CA PHE A 35 -15.45 -3.78 6.44
C PHE A 35 -15.18 -2.45 7.16
N GLY A 36 -14.67 -1.47 6.41
CA GLY A 36 -14.53 -0.10 6.86
C GLY A 36 -13.27 0.17 7.67
N LEU A 37 -13.21 1.36 8.25
CA LEU A 37 -12.06 1.87 8.99
C LEU A 37 -12.10 1.36 10.45
N LYS A 38 -11.02 0.72 10.90
CA LYS A 38 -10.79 0.34 12.29
C LYS A 38 -9.65 1.14 12.87
N VAL A 39 -9.83 1.67 14.07
CA VAL A 39 -8.81 2.41 14.82
C VAL A 39 -8.04 1.44 15.71
N PHE A 40 -6.72 1.36 15.56
CA PHE A 40 -5.86 0.57 16.46
C PHE A 40 -5.27 1.40 17.60
N SER A 41 -5.03 2.68 17.35
CA SER A 41 -4.52 3.62 18.34
C SER A 41 -5.04 5.01 18.04
N ASN A 42 -5.57 5.68 19.06
CA ASN A 42 -5.94 7.09 18.99
C ASN A 42 -5.51 7.81 20.28
N PRO A 43 -4.48 8.67 20.21
CA PRO A 43 -4.01 9.42 21.37
C PRO A 43 -5.03 10.43 21.89
N SER A 44 -5.97 10.86 21.03
CA SER A 44 -6.99 11.85 21.40
C SER A 44 -8.19 11.21 22.10
N ASN A 45 -8.34 9.88 22.03
CA ASN A 45 -9.38 9.12 22.70
C ASN A 45 -8.99 7.62 22.74
N PRO A 46 -8.40 7.12 23.85
CA PRO A 46 -7.86 5.76 23.93
C PRO A 46 -8.90 4.63 23.98
N THR A 47 -10.21 4.92 23.99
CA THR A 47 -11.28 3.93 24.18
C THR A 47 -12.35 3.96 23.07
N VAL A 48 -11.99 3.71 21.81
CA VAL A 48 -13.00 3.50 20.75
C VAL A 48 -12.68 2.26 19.93
N GLU A 49 -13.25 1.13 20.36
CA GLU A 49 -13.68 0.04 19.49
C GLU A 49 -14.97 0.46 18.76
N TYR A 50 -15.01 0.27 17.44
CA TYR A 50 -16.13 0.51 16.51
C TYR A 50 -16.63 1.96 16.37
N VAL A 51 -16.51 2.53 15.16
CA VAL A 51 -17.30 3.71 14.75
C VAL A 51 -18.62 3.19 14.16
N SER A 52 -19.64 3.07 15.01
CA SER A 52 -21.05 3.20 14.61
C SER A 52 -21.59 4.50 15.20
N ARG A 53 -22.40 5.21 14.42
CA ARG A 53 -22.85 6.60 14.61
C ARG A 53 -23.47 6.88 16.00
N GLY A 54 -23.22 8.07 16.54
CA GLY A 54 -23.97 8.67 17.67
C GLY A 54 -23.57 10.15 17.93
N PRO A 55 -24.47 11.02 18.43
CA PRO A 55 -24.35 12.48 18.32
C PRO A 55 -23.55 13.15 19.43
N PHE A 56 -22.87 14.24 19.04
CA PHE A 56 -22.30 15.35 19.81
C PHE A 56 -22.02 15.16 21.31
N SER A 57 -20.74 15.17 21.66
CA SER A 57 -20.28 15.67 22.98
C SER A 57 -19.24 16.77 22.76
N ASN A 58 -19.60 17.99 23.15
CA ASN A 58 -18.71 19.15 23.22
C ASN A 58 -17.58 18.88 24.22
N LEU A 59 -16.34 18.77 23.71
CA LEU A 59 -15.12 18.84 24.52
C LEU A 59 -14.38 20.14 24.20
N PRO A 60 -13.78 20.82 25.22
CA PRO A 60 -13.10 22.10 25.02
C PRO A 60 -11.86 21.93 24.11
N PRO A 61 -11.44 22.98 23.39
CA PRO A 61 -10.31 22.90 22.46
C PRO A 61 -8.99 22.93 23.23
N THR A 62 -8.67 21.86 23.96
CA THR A 62 -7.30 21.58 24.36
C THR A 62 -6.51 21.30 23.09
N GLN A 63 -5.48 22.11 22.82
CA GLN A 63 -4.55 22.03 21.69
C GLN A 63 -4.40 20.60 21.17
N VAL A 64 -5.13 20.26 20.10
CA VAL A 64 -5.02 18.95 19.46
C VAL A 64 -3.66 18.90 18.80
N ASN A 65 -2.74 18.21 19.45
CA ASN A 65 -1.39 17.94 18.97
C ASN A 65 -1.47 17.43 17.51
N LYS A 66 -0.77 18.10 16.59
CA LYS A 66 -0.85 17.95 15.12
C LYS A 66 -0.28 16.63 14.60
N ASN A 67 -0.73 15.50 15.14
CA ASN A 67 -0.12 14.22 14.83
C ASN A 67 -0.83 13.54 13.65
N ALA A 68 -0.08 13.00 12.70
CA ALA A 68 -0.64 12.38 11.51
C ALA A 68 -1.53 11.17 11.84
N SER A 69 -2.43 10.84 10.91
CA SER A 69 -3.08 9.53 10.82
C SER A 69 -2.29 8.64 9.87
N ILE A 70 -1.97 7.42 10.28
CA ILE A 70 -1.39 6.39 9.45
C ILE A 70 -2.51 5.42 9.07
N VAL A 71 -2.78 5.26 7.78
CA VAL A 71 -3.89 4.46 7.24
C VAL A 71 -3.35 3.26 6.48
N PHE A 72 -3.64 2.07 7.00
CA PHE A 72 -3.25 0.79 6.43
C PHE A 72 -4.31 0.28 5.46
N VAL A 73 -3.93 -0.04 4.23
CA VAL A 73 -4.85 -0.54 3.18
C VAL A 73 -4.34 -1.87 2.65
N HIS A 74 -5.09 -2.94 2.88
CA HIS A 74 -4.67 -4.30 2.51
C HIS A 74 -4.82 -4.59 1.01
N GLY A 75 -4.14 -5.62 0.51
CA GLY A 75 -4.25 -6.09 -0.88
C GLY A 75 -5.33 -7.16 -1.11
N LEU A 76 -5.30 -7.76 -2.31
CA LEU A 76 -6.15 -8.89 -2.72
C LEU A 76 -6.05 -10.05 -1.73
N THR A 77 -7.18 -10.71 -1.47
CA THR A 77 -7.29 -11.85 -0.52
C THR A 77 -6.83 -11.56 0.90
N GLY A 78 -6.48 -10.29 1.18
CA GLY A 78 -6.07 -9.81 2.48
C GLY A 78 -7.26 -9.50 3.38
N ASN A 79 -6.92 -9.12 4.60
CA ASN A 79 -7.86 -8.61 5.58
C ASN A 79 -7.18 -7.49 6.35
N ARG A 80 -7.98 -6.53 6.83
CA ARG A 80 -7.53 -5.32 7.52
C ARG A 80 -6.57 -5.56 8.69
N GLU A 81 -6.59 -6.74 9.30
CA GLU A 81 -5.61 -7.17 10.30
C GLU A 81 -4.65 -8.19 9.74
N LYS A 82 -5.15 -9.29 9.16
CA LYS A 82 -4.31 -10.43 8.78
C LYS A 82 -3.20 -10.05 7.81
N THR A 83 -3.37 -9.06 6.94
CA THR A 83 -2.29 -8.59 6.05
C THR A 83 -1.07 -8.09 6.82
N TRP A 84 -1.28 -7.52 8.00
CA TRP A 84 -0.25 -6.91 8.84
C TRP A 84 0.10 -7.76 10.07
N THR A 85 -0.42 -8.98 10.17
CA THR A 85 -0.12 -9.91 11.26
C THR A 85 0.92 -10.95 10.84
N HIS A 86 2.03 -11.02 11.54
CA HIS A 86 3.03 -12.09 11.36
C HIS A 86 2.52 -13.42 11.95
N GLN A 87 3.10 -14.54 11.52
CA GLN A 87 2.68 -15.88 11.95
C GLN A 87 2.83 -16.13 13.46
N ASN A 88 3.70 -15.37 14.12
CA ASN A 88 3.86 -15.38 15.58
C ASN A 88 2.76 -14.59 16.33
N GLY A 89 1.77 -14.04 15.63
CA GLY A 89 0.66 -13.27 16.20
C GLY A 89 0.88 -11.76 16.29
N THR A 90 2.08 -11.25 15.97
CA THR A 90 2.37 -9.82 16.01
C THR A 90 1.59 -9.05 14.94
N LEU A 91 0.58 -8.26 15.34
CA LEU A 91 -0.09 -7.27 14.50
C LEU A 91 0.69 -5.96 14.61
N TRP A 92 1.72 -5.80 13.78
CA TRP A 92 2.71 -4.74 13.98
C TRP A 92 2.18 -3.29 13.93
N PRO A 93 1.07 -2.95 13.22
CA PRO A 93 0.48 -1.62 13.35
C PRO A 93 -0.04 -1.31 14.75
N ARG A 94 -0.59 -2.31 15.45
CA ARG A 94 -1.08 -2.15 16.82
C ARG A 94 0.04 -2.36 17.83
N ASP A 95 0.75 -3.48 17.72
CA ASP A 95 1.63 -4.00 18.76
C ASP A 95 3.01 -3.33 18.76
N LEU A 96 3.47 -2.80 17.61
CA LEU A 96 4.78 -2.16 17.48
C LEU A 96 4.66 -0.66 17.22
N LEU A 97 3.94 -0.26 16.16
CA LEU A 97 3.82 1.15 15.77
C LEU A 97 3.05 1.98 16.79
N GLY A 98 1.97 1.45 17.37
CA GLY A 98 1.18 2.17 18.38
C GLY A 98 2.05 2.66 19.54
N PRO A 99 2.83 1.78 20.18
CA PRO A 99 3.80 2.18 21.20
C PRO A 99 4.96 3.04 20.68
N ASP A 100 5.41 2.85 19.44
CA ASP A 100 6.52 3.64 18.85
C ASP A 100 6.14 5.09 18.51
N PHE A 101 4.88 5.29 18.14
CA PHE A 101 4.32 6.57 17.75
C PHE A 101 3.03 6.80 18.55
N PRO A 102 3.13 6.99 19.88
CA PRO A 102 1.96 7.10 20.77
C PRO A 102 1.08 8.31 20.42
N THR A 103 1.63 9.23 19.66
CA THR A 103 1.01 10.45 19.18
C THR A 103 0.30 10.28 17.83
N ALA A 104 0.66 9.29 17.01
CA ALA A 104 0.03 9.05 15.72
C ALA A 104 -1.30 8.29 15.87
N ARG A 105 -2.29 8.62 15.05
CA ARG A 105 -3.52 7.83 14.96
C ARG A 105 -3.30 6.70 13.96
N ILE A 106 -3.54 5.45 14.36
CA ILE A 106 -3.32 4.28 13.51
C ILE A 106 -4.66 3.69 13.11
N LEU A 107 -4.88 3.61 11.81
CA LEU A 107 -6.12 3.18 11.19
C LEU A 107 -5.84 2.03 10.22
N THR A 108 -6.73 1.07 10.11
CA THR A 108 -6.73 0.08 9.03
C THR A 108 -8.06 0.11 8.30
N PHE A 109 -8.02 -0.08 6.99
CA PHE A 109 -9.20 -0.07 6.14
C PHE A 109 -9.44 -1.47 5.56
N GLY A 110 -10.62 -2.01 5.83
CA GLY A 110 -11.12 -3.26 5.26
C GLY A 110 -12.09 -3.03 4.10
N TYR A 111 -11.89 -3.72 2.99
CA TYR A 111 -12.80 -3.70 1.83
C TYR A 111 -12.92 -5.10 1.20
N ASP A 112 -13.91 -5.27 0.31
CA ASP A 112 -14.10 -6.54 -0.38
C ASP A 112 -12.95 -6.75 -1.38
N ALA A 113 -12.01 -7.62 -1.00
CA ALA A 113 -10.82 -7.96 -1.76
C ALA A 113 -10.96 -9.32 -2.47
N ASP A 114 -12.20 -9.76 -2.74
CA ASP A 114 -12.49 -10.97 -3.50
C ASP A 114 -11.99 -10.84 -4.96
N VAL A 115 -11.08 -11.74 -5.32
CA VAL A 115 -10.46 -11.81 -6.65
C VAL A 115 -11.52 -12.03 -7.73
N VAL A 116 -12.55 -12.84 -7.49
CA VAL A 116 -13.58 -13.12 -8.51
C VAL A 116 -14.35 -11.84 -8.86
N LYS A 117 -14.61 -10.99 -7.87
CA LYS A 117 -15.27 -9.70 -8.08
C LYS A 117 -14.33 -8.68 -8.73
N ILE A 118 -13.08 -8.64 -8.28
CA ILE A 118 -12.05 -7.69 -8.76
C ILE A 118 -11.48 -8.04 -10.14
N TRP A 119 -11.75 -9.24 -10.66
CA TRP A 119 -11.31 -9.65 -11.99
C TRP A 119 -12.45 -10.18 -12.86
N GLY A 120 -13.68 -10.12 -12.36
CA GLY A 120 -14.90 -10.39 -13.12
C GLY A 120 -15.32 -9.21 -13.99
N PRO A 121 -16.37 -9.33 -14.82
CA PRO A 121 -16.79 -8.28 -15.76
C PRO A 121 -17.17 -6.94 -15.11
N ALA A 122 -17.48 -6.91 -13.82
CA ALA A 122 -17.87 -5.71 -13.05
C ALA A 122 -16.74 -5.14 -12.16
N SER A 123 -15.52 -5.63 -12.34
CA SER A 123 -14.37 -5.37 -11.48
C SER A 123 -13.89 -3.93 -11.40
N SER A 124 -13.98 -3.18 -12.50
CA SER A 124 -13.59 -1.77 -12.56
C SER A 124 -14.43 -0.92 -11.61
N ASN A 125 -15.75 -1.13 -11.60
CA ASN A 125 -16.66 -0.48 -10.66
C ASN A 125 -16.29 -0.81 -9.22
N GLN A 126 -15.91 -2.06 -8.94
CA GLN A 126 -15.57 -2.48 -7.59
C GLN A 126 -14.36 -1.72 -7.02
N ILE A 127 -13.30 -1.50 -7.81
CA ILE A 127 -12.11 -0.77 -7.33
C ILE A 127 -12.39 0.72 -7.15
N LEU A 128 -13.15 1.32 -8.05
CA LEU A 128 -13.61 2.70 -7.90
C LEU A 128 -14.52 2.87 -6.67
N ASP A 129 -15.41 1.90 -6.42
CA ASP A 129 -16.28 1.88 -5.25
C ASP A 129 -15.51 1.66 -3.96
N ASN A 130 -14.47 0.82 -3.97
CA ASN A 130 -13.56 0.65 -2.84
C ASN A 130 -12.78 1.95 -2.55
N GLY A 131 -12.26 2.63 -3.57
CA GLY A 131 -11.58 3.92 -3.43
C GLY A 131 -12.53 5.01 -2.92
N LYS A 132 -13.76 5.06 -3.43
CA LYS A 132 -14.82 5.94 -2.94
C LYS A 132 -15.15 5.66 -1.48
N THR A 133 -15.31 4.40 -1.10
CA THR A 133 -15.59 3.99 0.28
C THR A 133 -14.46 4.41 1.21
N LEU A 134 -13.20 4.24 0.80
CA LEU A 134 -12.04 4.73 1.56
C LEU A 134 -12.06 6.25 1.73
N ALA A 135 -12.31 7.01 0.66
CA ALA A 135 -12.33 8.47 0.70
C ALA A 135 -13.42 9.00 1.65
N PHE A 136 -14.64 8.46 1.57
CA PHE A 136 -15.74 8.86 2.46
C PHE A 136 -15.53 8.40 3.91
N ALA A 137 -15.00 7.18 4.14
CA ALA A 137 -14.66 6.74 5.49
C ALA A 137 -13.60 7.64 6.14
N LEU A 138 -12.64 8.16 5.36
CA LEU A 138 -11.67 9.13 5.84
C LEU A 138 -12.30 10.49 6.12
N LEU A 139 -13.18 10.98 5.24
CA LEU A 139 -13.92 12.22 5.48
C LEU A 139 -14.70 12.15 6.81
N ASP A 140 -15.46 11.08 7.01
CA ASP A 140 -16.32 10.88 8.19
C ASP A 140 -15.51 10.78 9.49
N CYS A 141 -14.36 10.11 9.48
CA CYS A 141 -13.54 9.96 10.70
C CYS A 141 -12.66 11.19 11.02
N ARG A 142 -12.81 12.29 10.27
CA ARG A 142 -11.94 13.47 10.36
C ARG A 142 -12.70 14.79 10.54
N VAL A 143 -14.00 14.73 10.83
CA VAL A 143 -14.84 15.92 11.09
C VAL A 143 -14.20 16.84 12.14
N ASP A 144 -13.67 16.28 13.22
CA ASP A 144 -13.05 17.07 14.31
C ASP A 144 -11.58 17.44 14.04
N SER A 145 -10.96 16.86 13.02
CA SER A 145 -9.56 17.13 12.68
C SER A 145 -9.32 17.11 11.16
N PRO A 146 -9.96 18.02 10.40
CA PRO A 146 -9.99 17.96 8.94
C PRO A 146 -8.61 18.17 8.32
N THR A 147 -7.69 18.85 9.00
CA THR A 147 -6.34 19.20 8.53
C THR A 147 -5.22 18.28 9.05
N ARG A 148 -5.56 17.25 9.83
CA ARG A 148 -4.58 16.33 10.41
C ARG A 148 -3.80 15.59 9.29
N PRO A 149 -2.47 15.56 9.21
CA PRO A 149 -1.81 14.89 8.09
C PRO A 149 -2.23 13.41 7.93
N ILE A 150 -2.32 12.90 6.70
CA ILE A 150 -2.61 11.50 6.37
C ILE A 150 -1.38 10.89 5.72
N ILE A 151 -0.95 9.74 6.23
CA ILE A 151 0.08 8.90 5.64
C ILE A 151 -0.56 7.55 5.33
N PHE A 152 -0.53 7.13 4.08
CA PHE A 152 -1.00 5.79 3.71
C PHE A 152 0.13 4.78 3.74
N ALA A 153 -0.17 3.55 4.17
CA ALA A 153 0.66 2.37 3.97
C ALA A 153 -0.21 1.32 3.27
N ALA A 154 0.05 1.12 1.98
CA ALA A 154 -0.84 0.36 1.12
C ALA A 154 -0.10 -0.83 0.49
N HIS A 155 -0.69 -2.02 0.56
CA HIS A 155 -0.10 -3.26 0.04
C HIS A 155 -0.77 -3.71 -1.24
N SER A 156 0.03 -4.03 -2.25
CA SER A 156 -0.44 -4.61 -3.51
C SER A 156 -1.61 -3.81 -4.11
N LEU A 157 -2.73 -4.47 -4.42
CA LEU A 157 -3.94 -3.82 -4.93
C LEU A 157 -4.48 -2.69 -4.02
N GLY A 158 -4.24 -2.77 -2.70
CA GLY A 158 -4.63 -1.71 -1.77
C GLY A 158 -4.01 -0.36 -2.12
N GLY A 159 -2.84 -0.38 -2.80
CA GLY A 159 -2.24 0.82 -3.37
C GLY A 159 -3.11 1.43 -4.46
N ILE A 160 -3.63 0.64 -5.40
CA ILE A 160 -4.53 1.11 -6.46
C ILE A 160 -5.85 1.64 -5.88
N VAL A 161 -6.36 1.02 -4.81
CA VAL A 161 -7.51 1.54 -4.06
C VAL A 161 -7.22 2.91 -3.44
N CYS A 162 -6.02 3.10 -2.89
CA CYS A 162 -5.56 4.38 -2.37
C CYS A 162 -5.43 5.44 -3.47
N GLU A 163 -4.84 5.08 -4.62
CA GLU A 163 -4.74 5.95 -5.79
C GLU A 163 -6.12 6.42 -6.27
N SER A 164 -7.08 5.48 -6.38
CA SER A 164 -8.46 5.78 -6.74
C SER A 164 -9.12 6.75 -5.74
N ALA A 165 -8.91 6.54 -4.43
CA ALA A 165 -9.43 7.42 -3.39
C ALA A 165 -8.86 8.84 -3.50
N LEU A 166 -7.55 8.98 -3.78
CA LEU A 166 -6.88 10.26 -3.91
C LEU A 166 -7.29 11.01 -5.18
N LEU A 167 -7.40 10.30 -6.31
CA LEU A 167 -7.93 10.87 -7.56
C LEU A 167 -9.37 11.37 -7.40
N LEU A 168 -10.22 10.61 -6.71
CA LEU A 168 -11.59 11.05 -6.42
C LEU A 168 -11.60 12.28 -5.48
N SER A 169 -10.71 12.27 -4.48
CA SER A 169 -10.64 13.32 -3.47
C SER A 169 -10.13 14.65 -4.01
N GLU A 170 -9.22 14.62 -5.00
CA GLU A 170 -8.74 15.83 -5.68
C GLU A 170 -9.81 16.45 -6.59
N LYS A 171 -10.65 15.62 -7.22
CA LYS A 171 -11.69 16.09 -8.15
C LYS A 171 -12.95 16.62 -7.46
N ARG A 172 -13.14 16.33 -6.17
CA ARG A 172 -14.39 16.64 -5.44
C ARG A 172 -14.12 17.54 -4.25
N GLU A 173 -14.72 18.74 -4.29
CA GLU A 173 -14.60 19.74 -3.23
C GLU A 173 -14.95 19.19 -1.84
N THR A 174 -15.97 18.34 -1.74
CA THR A 174 -16.38 17.70 -0.47
C THR A 174 -15.34 16.76 0.13
N LEU A 175 -14.43 16.23 -0.69
CA LEU A 175 -13.34 15.33 -0.28
C LEU A 175 -11.97 16.03 -0.29
N GLN A 176 -11.92 17.33 -0.61
CA GLN A 176 -10.67 18.07 -0.74
C GLN A 176 -9.84 18.03 0.55
N SER A 177 -10.48 17.95 1.72
CA SER A 177 -9.80 17.81 3.01
C SER A 177 -8.97 16.53 3.12
N VAL A 178 -9.41 15.44 2.49
CA VAL A 178 -8.68 14.17 2.41
C VAL A 178 -7.44 14.34 1.53
N PHE A 179 -7.62 14.88 0.32
CA PHE A 179 -6.50 15.11 -0.60
C PHE A 179 -5.47 16.10 -0.03
N ALA A 180 -5.93 17.29 0.39
CA ALA A 180 -5.08 18.36 0.90
C ALA A 180 -4.36 18.00 2.22
N SER A 181 -4.93 17.09 3.01
CA SER A 181 -4.27 16.59 4.23
C SER A 181 -3.37 15.39 3.98
N THR A 182 -3.37 14.80 2.78
CA THR A 182 -2.50 13.67 2.47
C THR A 182 -1.06 14.15 2.35
N TYR A 183 -0.25 13.78 3.33
CA TYR A 183 1.19 14.04 3.34
C TYR A 183 1.91 13.09 2.38
N GLY A 184 1.53 11.81 2.38
CA GLY A 184 2.16 10.85 1.48
C GLY A 184 1.63 9.43 1.52
N VAL A 185 2.15 8.62 0.59
CA VAL A 185 1.77 7.21 0.39
C VAL A 185 3.02 6.34 0.39
N ILE A 186 3.00 5.28 1.21
CA ILE A 186 3.97 4.20 1.22
C ILE A 186 3.35 3.02 0.49
N PHE A 187 3.84 2.71 -0.70
CA PHE A 187 3.44 1.54 -1.46
C PHE A 187 4.29 0.33 -1.09
N MET A 188 3.67 -0.82 -0.93
CA MET A 188 4.33 -2.10 -0.64
C MET A 188 3.91 -3.11 -1.70
N GLY A 189 4.76 -3.30 -2.71
CA GLY A 189 4.48 -4.21 -3.82
C GLY A 189 3.25 -3.81 -4.64
N THR A 190 2.95 -2.52 -4.81
CA THR A 190 1.82 -2.06 -5.62
C THR A 190 2.19 -2.04 -7.10
N PRO A 191 1.42 -2.70 -7.99
CA PRO A 191 1.73 -2.74 -9.42
C PRO A 191 1.28 -1.47 -10.15
N HIS A 192 2.18 -0.51 -10.40
CA HIS A 192 1.81 0.82 -10.94
C HIS A 192 1.75 0.93 -12.48
N HIS A 193 2.24 -0.06 -13.24
CA HIS A 193 2.36 0.07 -14.70
C HIS A 193 1.33 -0.79 -15.44
N GLY A 194 0.52 -0.22 -16.34
CA GLY A 194 -0.61 -0.91 -16.98
C GLY A 194 -0.29 -2.25 -17.65
N SER A 195 0.77 -2.34 -18.47
CA SER A 195 1.18 -3.62 -19.09
C SER A 195 1.69 -4.65 -18.09
N SER A 196 2.29 -4.19 -16.99
CA SER A 196 2.71 -5.04 -15.89
C SER A 196 1.52 -5.53 -15.06
N LEU A 197 0.40 -4.81 -15.09
CA LEU A 197 -0.78 -5.12 -14.30
C LEU A 197 -1.58 -6.31 -14.86
N ALA A 198 -1.64 -6.42 -16.19
CA ALA A 198 -2.14 -7.62 -16.84
C ALA A 198 -1.29 -8.86 -16.49
N ARG A 199 0.04 -8.73 -16.58
CA ARG A 199 0.99 -9.80 -16.17
C ARG A 199 0.91 -10.14 -14.69
N TRP A 200 0.76 -9.12 -13.85
CA TRP A 200 0.53 -9.26 -12.41
C TRP A 200 -0.73 -10.09 -12.17
N GLY A 201 -1.82 -9.81 -12.89
CA GLY A 201 -3.03 -10.61 -12.83
C GLY A 201 -2.81 -12.08 -13.10
N HIS A 202 -2.07 -12.42 -14.16
CA HIS A 202 -1.76 -13.81 -14.47
C HIS A 202 -0.96 -14.48 -13.36
N THR A 203 -0.06 -13.72 -12.71
CA THR A 203 0.78 -14.22 -11.64
C THR A 203 -0.02 -14.43 -10.35
N VAL A 204 -0.92 -13.51 -10.02
CA VAL A 204 -1.89 -13.65 -8.92
C VAL A 204 -2.82 -14.84 -9.18
N ALA A 205 -3.32 -15.01 -10.40
CA ALA A 205 -4.16 -16.14 -10.79
C ALA A 205 -3.43 -17.48 -10.59
N ARG A 206 -2.17 -17.57 -11.01
CA ARG A 206 -1.31 -18.74 -10.77
C ARG A 206 -1.12 -19.00 -9.28
N TYR A 207 -0.79 -17.97 -8.50
CA TYR A 207 -0.67 -18.06 -7.05
C TYR A 207 -1.94 -18.62 -6.40
N MET A 208 -3.11 -18.12 -6.80
CA MET A 208 -4.39 -18.61 -6.27
C MET A 208 -4.67 -20.07 -6.63
N GLY A 209 -4.29 -20.50 -7.84
CA GLY A 209 -4.39 -21.90 -8.26
C GLY A 209 -3.51 -22.86 -7.45
N THR A 210 -2.43 -22.38 -6.82
CA THR A 210 -1.60 -23.21 -5.92
C THR A 210 -2.20 -23.37 -4.51
N PHE A 211 -3.06 -22.44 -4.08
CA PHE A 211 -3.63 -22.42 -2.72
C PHE A 211 -5.01 -23.07 -2.61
N ARG A 212 -5.71 -23.33 -3.73
CA ARG A 212 -7.04 -23.93 -3.73
C ARG A 212 -7.27 -24.85 -4.92
N SER A 213 -8.01 -25.93 -4.68
CA SER A 213 -8.84 -26.64 -5.66
C SER A 213 -9.99 -25.75 -6.16
N MET A 214 -9.69 -24.52 -6.63
CA MET A 214 -10.64 -23.75 -7.41
C MET A 214 -10.72 -24.41 -8.79
N ASN A 215 -11.94 -24.63 -9.29
CA ASN A 215 -12.18 -25.09 -10.65
C ASN A 215 -11.29 -24.32 -11.62
N ALA A 216 -10.47 -25.03 -12.38
CA ALA A 216 -9.56 -24.45 -13.36
C ALA A 216 -10.29 -23.47 -14.32
N ASP A 217 -11.60 -23.68 -14.54
CA ASP A 217 -12.49 -22.84 -15.33
C ASP A 217 -12.70 -21.43 -14.76
N LEU A 218 -12.60 -21.26 -13.43
CA LEU A 218 -12.77 -19.96 -12.74
C LEU A 218 -11.48 -19.11 -12.81
N VAL A 219 -10.32 -19.78 -12.88
CA VAL A 219 -9.02 -19.12 -13.12
C VAL A 219 -8.84 -18.84 -14.62
N GLY A 220 -9.34 -19.72 -15.49
CA GLY A 220 -9.26 -19.60 -16.95
C GLY A 220 -10.19 -18.54 -17.56
N SER A 221 -11.23 -18.10 -16.85
CA SER A 221 -12.19 -17.09 -17.32
C SER A 221 -11.94 -15.67 -16.80
N LEU A 222 -10.91 -15.48 -15.96
CA LEU A 222 -10.48 -14.15 -15.54
C LEU A 222 -10.07 -13.37 -16.80
N ARG A 223 -10.84 -12.35 -17.16
CA ARG A 223 -10.44 -11.38 -18.19
C ARG A 223 -9.31 -10.55 -17.61
N LEU A 224 -8.11 -11.08 -17.76
CA LEU A 224 -6.85 -10.59 -17.19
C LEU A 224 -6.35 -9.42 -18.04
N GLY A 225 -7.01 -8.28 -17.90
CA GLY A 225 -6.66 -7.09 -18.66
C GLY A 225 -7.69 -6.01 -18.47
N ASN A 226 -7.85 -5.51 -17.24
CA ASN A 226 -8.60 -4.27 -17.08
C ASN A 226 -7.68 -3.10 -17.43
N SER A 227 -8.01 -2.43 -18.53
CA SER A 227 -7.53 -1.10 -18.89
C SER A 227 -7.64 -0.11 -17.72
N GLU A 228 -8.61 -0.30 -16.83
CA GLU A 228 -9.00 0.69 -15.82
C GLU A 228 -8.07 0.71 -14.61
N LEU A 229 -7.54 -0.42 -14.15
CA LEU A 229 -6.57 -0.40 -13.05
C LEU A 229 -5.25 0.25 -13.50
N GLY A 230 -4.88 -0.01 -14.76
CA GLY A 230 -3.75 0.67 -15.40
C GLY A 230 -4.03 2.18 -15.51
N GLN A 231 -5.25 2.55 -15.90
CA GLN A 231 -5.67 3.96 -15.98
C GLN A 231 -5.63 4.65 -14.63
N ILE A 232 -6.11 4.02 -13.54
CA ILE A 232 -6.03 4.60 -12.19
C ILE A 232 -4.58 4.87 -11.80
N ALA A 233 -3.69 3.90 -12.02
CA ALA A 233 -2.28 4.05 -11.69
C ALA A 233 -1.59 5.12 -12.57
N GLU A 234 -1.94 5.21 -13.84
CA GLU A 234 -1.44 6.23 -14.77
C GLU A 234 -1.95 7.63 -14.39
N ASP A 235 -3.25 7.78 -14.15
CA ASP A 235 -3.87 9.03 -13.72
C ASP A 235 -3.27 9.53 -12.40
N PHE A 236 -3.04 8.63 -11.44
CA PHE A 236 -2.39 8.98 -10.18
C PHE A 236 -0.95 9.44 -10.39
N GLN A 237 -0.19 8.78 -11.26
CA GLN A 237 1.16 9.21 -11.62
C GLN A 237 1.17 10.59 -12.29
N HIS A 238 0.18 10.91 -13.13
CA HIS A 238 0.02 12.25 -13.68
C HIS A 238 -0.30 13.28 -12.58
N LEU A 239 -1.20 12.94 -11.66
CA LEU A 239 -1.58 13.80 -10.54
C LEU A 239 -0.38 14.18 -9.67
N ILE A 240 0.42 13.20 -9.23
CA ILE A 240 1.56 13.45 -8.34
C ILE A 240 2.76 14.11 -9.04
N ARG A 241 2.76 14.22 -10.37
CA ARG A 241 3.78 14.96 -11.14
C ARG A 241 3.43 16.43 -11.35
N ARG A 242 2.20 16.85 -11.04
CA ARG A 242 1.81 18.26 -11.14
C ARG A 242 2.58 19.11 -10.14
N GLU A 243 2.97 20.31 -10.56
CA GLU A 243 3.79 21.22 -9.74
C GLU A 243 3.08 21.72 -8.46
N ASP A 244 1.74 21.76 -8.50
CA ASP A 244 0.90 22.18 -7.38
C ASP A 244 0.63 21.05 -6.37
N VAL A 245 1.03 19.81 -6.69
CA VAL A 245 0.88 18.64 -5.81
C VAL A 245 2.18 18.37 -5.06
N ARG A 246 2.11 18.45 -3.73
CA ARG A 246 3.23 18.17 -2.81
C ARG A 246 2.89 16.94 -1.99
N MET A 247 2.90 15.77 -2.62
CA MET A 247 2.64 14.49 -1.97
C MET A 247 3.91 13.64 -1.96
N MET A 248 4.30 13.15 -0.78
CA MET A 248 5.43 12.24 -0.65
C MET A 248 5.02 10.85 -1.11
N VAL A 249 5.87 10.18 -1.88
CA VAL A 249 5.67 8.78 -2.25
C VAL A 249 6.93 7.99 -1.93
N PHE A 250 6.75 6.77 -1.42
CA PHE A 250 7.84 5.84 -1.18
C PHE A 250 7.41 4.42 -1.54
N CYS A 251 8.26 3.69 -2.26
CA CYS A 251 7.94 2.33 -2.71
C CYS A 251 8.82 1.28 -2.04
N PHE A 252 8.21 0.25 -1.45
CA PHE A 252 8.87 -0.98 -1.05
C PHE A 252 8.55 -2.08 -2.05
N TYR A 253 9.55 -2.87 -2.45
CA TYR A 253 9.38 -3.98 -3.39
C TYR A 253 9.95 -5.29 -2.84
N GLU A 254 9.39 -6.41 -3.27
CA GLU A 254 9.82 -7.75 -2.88
C GLU A 254 11.13 -8.17 -3.57
N THR A 255 11.99 -8.87 -2.81
CA THR A 255 13.23 -9.45 -3.36
C THR A 255 13.11 -10.95 -3.59
N LEU A 256 12.28 -11.65 -2.81
CA LEU A 256 12.15 -13.10 -2.85
C LEU A 256 10.94 -13.54 -3.68
N PRO A 257 11.06 -14.54 -4.55
CA PRO A 257 9.92 -15.11 -5.25
C PRO A 257 9.13 -16.07 -4.34
N ILE A 258 7.84 -16.22 -4.62
CA ILE A 258 7.05 -17.34 -4.09
C ILE A 258 7.41 -18.60 -4.88
N HIS A 259 7.77 -19.68 -4.17
CA HIS A 259 8.17 -20.94 -4.79
C HIS A 259 7.09 -21.46 -5.76
N GLY A 260 7.48 -21.82 -6.99
CA GLY A 260 6.58 -22.30 -8.04
C GLY A 260 5.73 -21.23 -8.75
N VAL A 261 5.74 -19.98 -8.27
CA VAL A 261 4.97 -18.86 -8.84
C VAL A 261 5.88 -17.80 -9.44
N GLY A 262 6.92 -17.39 -8.73
CA GLY A 262 7.76 -16.24 -9.04
C GLY A 262 7.47 -15.04 -8.13
N LYS A 263 7.99 -13.87 -8.50
CA LYS A 263 7.59 -12.59 -7.86
C LYS A 263 6.17 -12.25 -8.29
N ILE A 264 5.33 -11.84 -7.35
CA ILE A 264 3.98 -11.40 -7.69
C ILE A 264 4.03 -10.07 -8.42
N VAL A 265 4.83 -9.12 -7.93
CA VAL A 265 5.06 -7.81 -8.55
C VAL A 265 6.54 -7.61 -8.81
N GLU A 266 6.88 -7.53 -10.08
CA GLU A 266 8.25 -7.21 -10.50
C GLU A 266 8.69 -5.83 -10.00
N GLN A 267 9.98 -5.66 -9.70
CA GLN A 267 10.50 -4.41 -9.13
C GLN A 267 10.12 -3.19 -9.96
N PHE A 268 10.27 -3.25 -11.29
CA PHE A 268 9.94 -2.13 -12.17
C PHE A 268 8.45 -1.75 -12.12
N SER A 269 7.58 -2.69 -11.77
CA SER A 269 6.15 -2.45 -11.58
C SER A 269 5.85 -1.90 -10.19
N ALA A 270 6.60 -2.34 -9.17
CA ALA A 270 6.46 -1.96 -7.77
C ALA A 270 7.01 -0.57 -7.40
N VAL A 271 7.73 0.09 -8.31
CA VAL A 271 8.38 1.38 -8.05
C VAL A 271 7.91 2.47 -9.01
N LEU A 272 7.87 3.70 -8.52
CA LEU A 272 7.69 4.90 -9.33
C LEU A 272 9.04 5.60 -9.45
N SER A 273 9.58 5.69 -10.66
CA SER A 273 10.97 6.09 -10.94
C SER A 273 11.38 7.48 -10.40
N ALA A 274 10.42 8.38 -10.23
CA ALA A 274 10.65 9.71 -9.68
C ALA A 274 10.74 9.75 -8.13
N TYR A 275 10.55 8.61 -7.46
CA TYR A 275 10.43 8.52 -6.02
C TYR A 275 11.38 7.50 -5.40
N ASP A 276 11.74 7.76 -4.14
CA ASP A 276 12.60 6.87 -3.38
C ASP A 276 11.95 5.50 -3.17
N ASN A 277 12.78 4.48 -3.18
CA ASN A 277 12.35 3.10 -3.00
C ASN A 277 13.41 2.27 -2.29
N LEU A 278 12.98 1.20 -1.61
CA LEU A 278 13.85 0.24 -0.96
C LEU A 278 13.35 -1.20 -1.10
N PRO A 279 14.27 -2.19 -1.16
CA PRO A 279 13.89 -3.59 -1.12
C PRO A 279 13.42 -4.00 0.29
N LEU A 280 12.48 -4.93 0.36
CA LEU A 280 12.19 -5.74 1.54
C LEU A 280 12.62 -7.18 1.26
N ASP A 281 13.39 -7.75 2.18
CA ASP A 281 13.91 -9.12 2.05
C ASP A 281 12.85 -10.16 2.41
N ALA A 282 11.84 -10.24 1.56
CA ALA A 282 10.61 -10.97 1.75
C ALA A 282 9.95 -11.23 0.40
N ASP A 283 9.05 -12.20 0.36
CA ASP A 283 8.12 -12.39 -0.74
C ASP A 283 6.90 -11.46 -0.59
N HIS A 284 6.07 -11.40 -1.63
CA HIS A 284 4.88 -10.54 -1.68
C HIS A 284 3.90 -10.74 -0.52
N ARG A 285 3.85 -11.95 0.06
CA ARG A 285 2.94 -12.30 1.16
C ARG A 285 3.51 -11.89 2.52
N SER A 286 4.82 -12.00 2.68
CA SER A 286 5.54 -11.77 3.94
C SER A 286 6.08 -10.35 4.08
N MET A 287 6.18 -9.57 3.00
CA MET A 287 6.75 -8.21 3.04
C MET A 287 6.02 -7.23 3.97
N THR A 288 4.77 -7.51 4.33
CA THR A 288 3.94 -6.71 5.24
C THR A 288 3.84 -7.31 6.65
N LYS A 289 4.61 -8.36 6.97
CA LYS A 289 4.44 -9.18 8.18
C LYS A 289 5.73 -9.20 8.98
N PHE A 290 5.91 -8.23 9.86
CA PHE A 290 7.14 -8.11 10.65
C PHE A 290 7.09 -8.90 11.95
N THR A 291 8.20 -9.55 12.27
CA THR A 291 8.35 -10.39 13.46
C THR A 291 8.36 -9.58 14.77
N GLY A 292 8.93 -8.37 14.74
CA GLY A 292 9.14 -7.51 15.91
C GLY A 292 9.95 -6.25 15.61
N ARG A 293 10.36 -5.52 16.65
CA ARG A 293 11.12 -4.25 16.54
C ARG A 293 12.51 -4.39 15.91
N THR A 294 13.10 -5.58 16.04
CA THR A 294 14.42 -5.89 15.48
C THR A 294 14.37 -6.37 14.04
N ASP A 295 13.17 -6.61 13.50
CA ASP A 295 12.95 -7.03 12.12
C ASP A 295 13.53 -5.99 11.14
N PRO A 296 14.42 -6.38 10.21
CA PRO A 296 15.02 -5.43 9.26
C PRO A 296 14.00 -4.70 8.40
N GLY A 297 12.90 -5.36 8.01
CA GLY A 297 11.80 -4.77 7.25
C GLY A 297 11.07 -3.72 8.08
N TYR A 298 10.73 -4.06 9.33
CA TYR A 298 10.12 -3.10 10.25
C TYR A 298 10.98 -1.86 10.45
N ARG A 299 12.29 -2.02 10.67
CA ARG A 299 13.20 -0.88 10.90
C ARG A 299 13.25 0.08 9.71
N LYS A 300 13.14 -0.42 8.47
CA LYS A 300 13.05 0.42 7.27
C LYS A 300 11.75 1.23 7.25
N VAL A 301 10.60 0.57 7.44
CA VAL A 301 9.28 1.23 7.44
C VAL A 301 9.16 2.21 8.60
N HIS A 302 9.55 1.79 9.81
CA HIS A 302 9.59 2.63 11.00
C HIS A 302 10.49 3.85 10.78
N GLY A 303 11.69 3.68 10.22
CA GLY A 303 12.63 4.77 9.96
C GLY A 303 12.05 5.82 9.01
N LEU A 304 11.34 5.39 7.97
CA LEU A 304 10.61 6.26 7.06
C LEU A 304 9.47 7.00 7.76
N LEU A 305 8.60 6.27 8.46
CA LEU A 305 7.48 6.85 9.20
C LEU A 305 7.94 7.88 10.23
N ARG A 306 9.02 7.61 10.97
CA ARG A 306 9.59 8.56 11.93
C ARG A 306 9.97 9.89 11.27
N ARG A 307 10.57 9.86 10.08
CA ARG A 307 10.92 11.08 9.33
C ARG A 307 9.66 11.84 8.91
N TRP A 308 8.72 11.16 8.27
CA TRP A 308 7.48 11.77 7.78
C TRP A 308 6.62 12.35 8.91
N LEU A 309 6.51 11.63 10.04
CA LEU A 309 5.78 12.10 11.22
C LEU A 309 6.42 13.34 11.85
N ARG A 310 7.76 13.41 11.89
CA ARG A 310 8.47 14.59 12.38
C ARG A 310 8.19 15.80 11.49
N ASP A 311 8.23 15.62 10.18
CA ASP A 311 7.98 16.69 9.20
C ASP A 311 6.51 17.16 9.24
N CYS A 312 5.57 16.25 9.51
CA CYS A 312 4.17 16.58 9.78
C CYS A 312 4.03 17.45 11.03
N ALA A 313 4.72 17.09 12.12
CA ALA A 313 4.63 17.78 13.40
C ALA A 313 5.25 19.20 13.37
N SER A 314 6.33 19.38 12.61
CA SER A 314 6.98 20.69 12.46
C SER A 314 6.20 21.66 11.58
N GLY A 315 5.11 21.22 10.93
CA GLY A 315 4.39 22.05 9.96
C GLY A 315 5.25 22.42 8.75
N SER A 316 6.36 21.69 8.52
CA SER A 316 7.34 21.95 7.45
C SER A 316 6.77 21.81 6.04
N ASN A 317 5.50 21.40 5.90
CA ASN A 317 4.74 21.57 4.66
C ASN A 317 4.67 23.04 4.21
N ALA A 318 4.90 24.02 5.08
CA ALA A 318 5.08 25.42 4.70
C ALA A 318 6.51 25.77 4.24
N ALA A 319 7.54 25.08 4.74
CA ALA A 319 8.96 25.33 4.39
C ALA A 319 9.38 24.63 3.09
N LEU A 320 8.86 23.43 2.82
CA LEU A 320 8.99 22.75 1.52
C LEU A 320 8.36 23.56 0.37
N LYS A 321 7.40 24.47 0.67
CA LYS A 321 6.86 25.43 -0.32
C LYS A 321 7.91 26.43 -0.81
N GLN A 322 8.93 26.77 -0.01
CA GLN A 322 9.95 27.77 -0.37
C GLN A 322 11.23 27.12 -0.90
N GLU A 323 11.71 26.05 -0.26
CA GLU A 323 12.95 25.37 -0.69
C GLU A 323 12.77 24.54 -1.97
N GLY A 324 11.59 23.97 -2.20
CA GLY A 324 11.29 23.25 -3.44
C GLY A 324 11.22 24.16 -4.67
N LEU A 325 10.80 25.42 -4.50
CA LEU A 325 10.83 26.45 -5.55
C LEU A 325 12.26 26.96 -5.80
N ASP A 326 13.07 27.06 -4.75
CA ASP A 326 14.44 27.56 -4.85
C ASP A 326 15.40 26.49 -5.42
N MET A 327 15.15 25.21 -5.14
CA MET A 327 15.88 24.08 -5.74
C MET A 327 15.47 23.80 -7.19
N SER A 328 14.18 23.90 -7.54
CA SER A 328 13.74 23.80 -8.94
C SER A 328 14.25 24.98 -9.77
N ASN A 329 14.24 26.20 -9.22
CA ASN A 329 14.85 27.37 -9.86
C ASN A 329 16.37 27.23 -10.01
N ARG A 330 17.08 26.66 -9.02
CA ARG A 330 18.52 26.36 -9.14
C ARG A 330 18.83 25.25 -10.15
N TYR A 331 17.92 24.29 -10.33
CA TYR A 331 18.07 23.22 -11.33
C TYR A 331 17.79 23.77 -12.74
N ILE A 332 16.75 24.61 -12.90
CA ILE A 332 16.41 25.30 -14.15
C ILE A 332 17.47 26.34 -14.52
N SER A 333 18.11 27.01 -13.54
CA SER A 333 19.23 27.92 -13.82
C SER A 333 20.51 27.16 -14.18
N LYS A 334 20.76 25.98 -13.59
CA LYS A 334 21.90 25.11 -13.95
C LYS A 334 21.73 24.37 -15.28
N THR A 335 20.51 24.16 -15.77
CA THR A 335 20.26 23.62 -17.12
C THR A 335 20.19 24.69 -18.20
N ARG A 336 20.31 25.97 -17.83
CA ARG A 336 20.46 27.11 -18.75
C ARG A 336 21.90 27.63 -18.91
N GLU A 337 22.89 26.93 -18.38
CA GLU A 337 24.25 27.10 -18.87
C GLU A 337 24.51 26.11 -20.02
N PRO A 338 24.93 26.60 -21.22
CA PRO A 338 25.25 25.71 -22.32
C PRO A 338 26.50 24.91 -21.94
N ARG A 339 26.30 23.65 -21.54
CA ARG A 339 27.39 22.68 -21.50
C ARG A 339 27.87 22.53 -22.94
N GLY A 340 29.05 23.08 -23.22
CA GLY A 340 29.72 22.99 -24.51
C GLY A 340 29.83 21.53 -24.95
N GLY A 341 28.95 21.14 -25.86
CA GLY A 341 29.25 20.09 -26.83
C GLY A 341 30.31 20.62 -27.78
N MET A 342 31.21 19.74 -28.21
CA MET A 342 32.25 20.07 -29.18
C MET A 342 31.58 20.48 -30.49
N VAL A 343 31.68 21.77 -30.85
CA VAL A 343 31.20 22.30 -32.13
C VAL A 343 32.28 22.06 -33.17
N PHE A 344 31.98 21.26 -34.19
CA PHE A 344 32.79 21.19 -35.40
C PHE A 344 32.35 22.29 -36.37
N SER A 345 33.15 23.34 -36.50
CA SER A 345 33.01 24.35 -37.56
C SER A 345 33.91 24.00 -38.74
N GLY A 346 33.32 23.57 -39.85
CA GLY A 346 34.05 23.27 -41.09
C GLY A 346 33.11 23.10 -42.28
N SER A 347 33.60 23.37 -43.48
CA SER A 347 32.82 23.23 -44.72
C SER A 347 32.58 21.75 -45.03
N ILE A 348 31.31 21.34 -45.16
CA ILE A 348 30.93 19.98 -45.58
C ILE A 348 31.01 19.90 -47.11
N THR A 349 31.84 19.02 -47.66
CA THR A 349 31.92 18.75 -49.11
C THR A 349 31.77 17.25 -49.39
N GLY A 350 30.98 16.91 -50.42
CA GLY A 350 30.75 15.54 -50.86
C GLY A 350 29.77 15.48 -52.03
N ARG A 351 29.84 14.42 -52.85
CA ARG A 351 29.04 14.28 -54.10
C ARG A 351 27.52 14.32 -53.93
N ASN A 352 27.01 14.16 -52.70
CA ASN A 352 25.57 14.08 -52.39
C ASN A 352 25.09 15.13 -51.37
N VAL A 353 25.82 16.23 -51.18
CA VAL A 353 25.41 17.31 -50.27
C VAL A 353 24.44 18.24 -51.00
N VAL A 354 23.19 18.32 -50.52
CA VAL A 354 22.19 19.27 -51.02
C VAL A 354 22.32 20.58 -50.24
N THR A 355 22.71 21.66 -50.93
CA THR A 355 22.82 23.01 -50.33
C THR A 355 21.46 23.72 -50.37
N GLY A 356 20.99 24.22 -49.22
CA GLY A 356 19.81 25.11 -49.17
C GLY A 356 18.75 24.82 -48.10
N LEU A 357 19.00 23.94 -47.14
CA LEU A 357 18.05 23.70 -46.04
C LEU A 357 18.32 24.65 -44.87
N THR A 358 17.44 25.64 -44.67
CA THR A 358 17.40 26.46 -43.46
C THR A 358 16.36 25.89 -42.51
N GLY A 359 16.80 25.12 -41.51
CA GLY A 359 16.00 24.64 -40.40
C GLY A 359 16.92 24.26 -39.23
N GLU A 360 16.51 24.56 -38.00
CA GLU A 360 17.37 24.49 -36.81
C GLU A 360 17.87 23.08 -36.42
N ASN A 361 17.41 22.00 -37.08
CA ASN A 361 17.93 20.65 -36.84
C ASN A 361 17.97 19.81 -38.13
N ILE A 362 19.17 19.44 -38.57
CA ILE A 362 19.40 18.47 -39.64
C ILE A 362 19.93 17.18 -38.99
N ASN A 363 19.18 16.08 -39.08
CA ASN A 363 19.65 14.77 -38.64
C ASN A 363 20.38 14.05 -39.78
N LEU A 364 21.66 13.76 -39.58
CA LEU A 364 22.47 12.96 -40.51
C LEU A 364 22.63 11.55 -39.94
N THR A 365 22.14 10.55 -40.68
CA THR A 365 22.33 9.13 -40.34
C THR A 365 23.48 8.57 -41.16
N PHE A 366 24.54 8.13 -40.50
CA PHE A 366 25.61 7.37 -41.14
C PHE A 366 25.30 5.86 -40.99
N ARG A 367 25.53 5.08 -42.04
CA ARG A 367 25.44 3.62 -41.97
C ARG A 367 26.74 3.02 -41.46
#